data_AF-A0A2N2A4P2-F1
#
_entry.id   AF-A0A2N2A4P2-F1
#
_cell.length_a   1.000
_cell.length_b   1.000
_cell.length_c   1.000
_cell.angle_alpha   90.00
_cell.angle_beta   90.00
_cell.angle_gamma   90.00
#
_symmetry.space_group_name_H-M   'P 1'
#
loop_
_entity.id
_entity.type
_entity.pdbx_description
1 polymer ?
#
loop_
_entity_poly.entity_id
_entity_poly.type
_entity_poly.pdbx_seq_one_letter_code
_entity_poly.pdbx_strand_id
1 'polypeptide(L)'
;MSEEKKASAEVSKADVAKVEAEGGRIVFADEVVATIASLAVADVDGVATLTGGMVEGISEMLGKKNMTKGIKVEVGQEEAAIDVSVSIKFGYKIKEVCEKIQAAVKSSVETMTGLRVVEVNVFVQSVVFEAGEGNSRAPKKEKEKPKEKEAQPVTAEIVEPEPPRVK
;
A
#
# COMPACT_ATOMS: atom_id res chain seq x y z
N MET A 1 12.37 -44.20 41.94
CA MET A 1 12.18 -42.83 41.45
C MET A 1 12.70 -42.79 40.03
N SER A 2 11.82 -43.16 39.10
CA SER A 2 12.07 -43.20 37.68
C SER A 2 10.96 -42.35 37.09
N GLU A 3 11.28 -41.22 36.47
CA GLU A 3 10.44 -40.60 35.46
C GLU A 3 11.24 -39.45 34.85
N GLU A 4 12.00 -39.85 33.83
CA GLU A 4 12.47 -38.99 32.78
C GLU A 4 11.27 -38.49 31.96
N LYS A 5 11.46 -37.34 31.28
CA LYS A 5 10.69 -36.86 30.13
C LYS A 5 9.46 -35.97 30.42
N LYS A 6 9.70 -34.66 30.26
CA LYS A 6 8.76 -33.84 29.50
C LYS A 6 9.52 -32.86 28.60
N ALA A 7 9.83 -33.35 27.39
CA ALA A 7 10.03 -32.48 26.25
C ALA A 7 8.69 -31.79 25.95
N SER A 8 8.72 -30.46 25.85
CA SER A 8 7.65 -29.69 25.21
C SER A 8 8.31 -28.84 24.14
N ALA A 9 8.16 -29.27 22.89
CA ALA A 9 8.31 -28.45 21.71
C ALA A 9 7.07 -27.56 21.52
N GLU A 10 7.14 -26.68 20.51
CA GLU A 10 6.15 -25.71 19.98
C GLU A 10 6.19 -24.31 20.60
N VAL A 11 6.39 -23.19 19.87
CA VAL A 11 6.59 -22.82 18.45
C VAL A 11 7.26 -21.43 18.45
N SER A 12 8.14 -21.08 17.51
CA SER A 12 8.04 -19.85 16.67
C SER A 12 9.28 -19.50 15.83
N LYS A 13 9.13 -19.67 14.51
CA LYS A 13 9.70 -18.87 13.40
C LYS A 13 11.20 -18.51 13.49
N ALA A 14 12.05 -19.47 13.16
CA ALA A 14 13.30 -19.20 12.43
C ALA A 14 12.90 -18.60 11.05
N ASP A 15 13.55 -17.61 10.48
CA ASP A 15 14.97 -17.28 10.46
C ASP A 15 15.12 -15.76 10.41
N VAL A 16 16.15 -15.23 11.07
CA VAL A 16 16.39 -13.79 11.10
C VAL A 16 17.88 -13.51 11.00
N ALA A 17 18.24 -12.43 10.30
CA ALA A 17 19.59 -11.91 10.14
C ALA A 17 20.40 -11.90 11.44
N LYS A 18 21.65 -12.32 11.36
CA LYS A 18 22.65 -12.44 12.40
C LYS A 18 23.88 -11.66 11.94
N VAL A 19 24.07 -10.47 12.51
CA VAL A 19 25.38 -9.78 12.47
C VAL A 19 26.04 -9.96 13.84
N GLU A 20 27.24 -10.53 13.86
CA GLU A 20 28.01 -10.76 15.08
C GLU A 20 28.73 -9.47 15.50
N ALA A 21 28.34 -8.92 16.65
CA ALA A 21 29.04 -7.82 17.31
C ALA A 21 29.72 -8.36 18.58
N GLU A 22 30.91 -7.87 18.93
CA GLU A 22 31.58 -8.24 20.18
C GLU A 22 30.68 -7.91 21.38
N GLY A 23 29.98 -8.92 21.90
CA GLY A 23 29.07 -8.81 23.04
C GLY A 23 27.58 -9.12 22.77
N GLY A 24 27.15 -9.43 21.54
CA GLY A 24 25.73 -9.73 21.27
C GLY A 24 25.37 -10.17 19.85
N ARG A 25 24.06 -10.35 19.60
CA ARG A 25 23.50 -10.69 18.28
C ARG A 25 22.64 -9.52 17.78
N ILE A 26 22.95 -9.00 16.60
CA ILE A 26 22.11 -8.02 15.91
C ILE A 26 21.18 -8.76 14.96
N VAL A 27 19.90 -8.41 15.01
CA VAL A 27 18.84 -9.06 14.26
C VAL A 27 17.94 -8.02 13.61
N PHE A 28 17.81 -8.06 12.28
CA PHE A 28 16.97 -7.14 11.52
C PHE A 28 15.60 -7.76 11.24
N ALA A 29 14.54 -7.05 11.59
CA ALA A 29 13.19 -7.42 11.18
C ALA A 29 12.96 -7.09 9.70
N ASP A 30 12.19 -7.93 9.01
CA ASP A 30 11.84 -7.76 7.60
C ASP A 30 11.28 -6.36 7.30
N GLU A 31 10.47 -5.81 8.21
CA GLU A 31 9.85 -4.48 8.06
C GLU A 31 10.88 -3.35 7.98
N VAL A 32 12.01 -3.47 8.68
CA VAL A 32 13.07 -2.46 8.68
C VAL A 32 13.79 -2.46 7.33
N VAL A 33 14.13 -3.66 6.83
CA VAL A 33 14.77 -3.81 5.52
C VAL A 33 13.82 -3.37 4.40
N ALA A 34 12.53 -3.69 4.52
CA ALA A 34 11.50 -3.25 3.57
C ALA A 34 11.35 -1.72 3.56
N THR A 35 11.51 -1.06 4.71
CA THR A 35 11.49 0.41 4.79
C THR A 35 12.70 1.03 4.09
N ILE A 36 13.89 0.47 4.28
CA ILE A 36 15.11 0.92 3.59
C ILE A 36 14.96 0.75 2.07
N ALA A 37 14.48 -0.42 1.64
CA ALA A 37 14.22 -0.67 0.22
C ALA A 37 13.16 0.27 -0.34
N SER A 38 12.08 0.56 0.40
CA SER A 38 11.03 1.50 -0.01
C SER A 38 11.57 2.91 -0.29
N LEU A 39 12.41 3.42 0.61
CA LEU A 39 13.08 4.70 0.44
C LEU A 39 14.02 4.68 -0.77
N ALA A 40 14.83 3.64 -0.91
CA ALA A 40 15.75 3.50 -2.03
C ALA A 40 15.04 3.44 -3.40
N VAL A 41 13.87 2.81 -3.47
CA VAL A 41 13.07 2.77 -4.70
C VAL A 41 12.43 4.13 -5.00
N ALA A 42 11.96 4.84 -3.96
CA ALA A 42 11.34 6.15 -4.11
C ALA A 42 12.32 7.21 -4.67
N ASP A 43 13.61 7.05 -4.42
CA ASP A 43 14.67 7.94 -4.93
C ASP A 43 15.03 7.69 -6.41
N VAL A 44 14.51 6.63 -7.03
CA VAL A 44 14.82 6.31 -8.44
C VAL A 44 13.91 7.07 -9.40
N ASP A 45 14.52 7.87 -10.28
CA ASP A 45 13.82 8.55 -11.36
C ASP A 45 13.02 7.57 -12.24
N GLY A 46 11.76 7.91 -12.49
CA GLY A 46 10.85 7.12 -13.30
C GLY A 46 9.98 6.15 -12.51
N VAL A 47 10.18 6.01 -11.19
CA VAL A 47 9.20 5.33 -10.32
C VAL A 47 8.03 6.27 -10.06
N ALA A 48 6.80 5.79 -10.27
CA ALA A 48 5.59 6.54 -9.93
C ALA A 48 5.14 6.23 -8.49
N THR A 49 4.88 4.94 -8.22
CA THR A 49 4.38 4.46 -6.94
C THR A 49 4.84 3.01 -6.71
N LEU A 50 5.10 2.65 -5.46
CA LEU A 50 5.21 1.25 -5.03
C LEU A 50 3.80 0.64 -4.98
N THR A 51 3.60 -0.54 -5.57
CA THR A 51 2.25 -1.13 -5.70
C THR A 51 2.20 -2.47 -4.96
N GLY A 52 1.38 -2.56 -3.91
CA GLY A 52 1.32 -3.73 -3.03
C GLY A 52 -0.06 -4.34 -2.94
N GLY A 53 -0.23 -5.50 -3.60
CA GLY A 53 -1.31 -6.50 -3.43
C GLY A 53 -2.65 -6.04 -2.83
N MET A 54 -3.65 -5.87 -3.71
CA MET A 54 -5.11 -5.90 -3.53
C MET A 54 -5.79 -5.00 -2.46
N VAL A 55 -5.09 -4.35 -1.54
CA VAL A 55 -5.72 -3.48 -0.52
C VAL A 55 -5.58 -1.99 -0.83
N GLU A 56 -5.36 -1.60 -2.08
CA GLU A 56 -5.35 -0.19 -2.48
C GLU A 56 -6.73 0.45 -2.21
N GLY A 57 -7.83 -0.27 -2.48
CA GLY A 57 -9.19 0.30 -2.38
C GLY A 57 -9.83 0.33 -0.98
N ILE A 58 -9.34 -0.47 -0.02
CA ILE A 58 -9.97 -0.57 1.32
C ILE A 58 -9.09 0.12 2.38
N SER A 59 -7.77 0.15 2.19
CA SER A 59 -6.84 0.67 3.19
C SER A 59 -6.73 2.20 3.20
N GLU A 60 -7.02 2.89 2.07
CA GLU A 60 -7.15 4.36 2.07
C GLU A 60 -8.32 4.84 2.95
N MET A 61 -9.38 4.04 3.05
CA MET A 61 -10.55 4.34 3.89
C MET A 61 -10.26 4.14 5.40
N LEU A 62 -9.17 3.45 5.76
CA LEU A 62 -8.82 3.08 7.14
C LEU A 62 -7.60 3.84 7.73
N GLY A 63 -7.13 4.90 7.07
CA GLY A 63 -6.22 5.89 7.67
C GLY A 63 -4.81 5.43 8.05
N LYS A 64 -4.40 4.19 7.73
CA LYS A 64 -3.03 3.71 7.96
C LYS A 64 -2.20 3.84 6.69
N LYS A 65 -1.34 4.85 6.67
CA LYS A 65 -0.33 5.10 5.63
C LYS A 65 0.76 4.03 5.72
N ASN A 66 0.50 2.83 5.21
CA ASN A 66 1.54 1.80 5.13
C ASN A 66 2.45 2.11 3.93
N MET A 67 3.60 2.73 4.21
CA MET A 67 4.70 3.01 3.26
C MET A 67 5.42 1.75 2.75
N THR A 68 5.05 0.56 3.25
CA THR A 68 5.66 -0.74 2.91
C THR A 68 4.86 -1.54 1.88
N LYS A 69 3.81 -0.96 1.29
CA LYS A 69 3.00 -1.65 0.28
C LYS A 69 3.81 -1.86 -0.99
N GLY A 70 4.03 -3.11 -1.39
CA GLY A 70 4.68 -3.47 -2.65
C GLY A 70 6.09 -3.98 -2.51
N ILE A 71 6.64 -4.08 -1.29
CA ILE A 71 7.95 -4.67 -1.08
C ILE A 71 7.80 -5.85 -0.12
N LYS A 72 8.22 -7.03 -0.57
CA LYS A 72 8.34 -8.23 0.25
C LYS A 72 9.82 -8.49 0.46
N VAL A 73 10.20 -8.73 1.70
CA VAL A 73 11.59 -9.02 2.08
C VAL A 73 11.60 -10.32 2.85
N GLU A 74 12.58 -11.16 2.53
CA GLU A 74 12.92 -12.34 3.30
C GLU A 74 14.37 -12.18 3.78
N VAL A 75 14.55 -12.09 5.09
CA VAL A 75 15.85 -11.87 5.72
C VAL A 75 16.34 -13.18 6.33
N GLY A 76 17.40 -13.76 5.75
CA GLY A 76 18.17 -14.87 6.33
C GLY A 76 19.26 -14.36 7.26
N GLN A 77 20.15 -15.25 7.75
CA GLN A 77 21.20 -14.89 8.73
C GLN A 77 22.19 -13.83 8.22
N GLU A 78 22.70 -13.96 7.01
CA GLU A 78 23.64 -12.95 6.46
C GLU A 78 23.15 -12.41 5.11
N GLU A 79 21.99 -12.88 4.67
CA GLU A 79 21.51 -12.75 3.32
C GLU A 79 20.10 -12.17 3.31
N ALA A 80 19.78 -11.37 2.30
CA ALA A 80 18.45 -10.83 2.07
C ALA A 80 18.00 -11.05 0.62
N ALA A 81 16.75 -11.46 0.46
CA ALA A 81 16.04 -11.52 -0.82
C ALA A 81 14.91 -10.49 -0.82
N ILE A 82 14.80 -9.71 -1.90
CA ILE A 82 13.90 -8.55 -1.97
C ILE A 82 13.07 -8.63 -3.25
N ASP A 83 11.75 -8.65 -3.08
CA ASP A 83 10.79 -8.52 -4.16
C ASP A 83 10.17 -7.13 -4.13
N VAL A 84 10.30 -6.38 -5.22
CA VAL A 84 9.82 -5.01 -5.35
C VAL A 84 8.75 -4.96 -6.44
N SER A 85 7.56 -4.50 -6.09
CA SER A 85 6.47 -4.24 -7.02
C SER A 85 6.29 -2.75 -7.25
N VAL A 86 6.40 -2.33 -8.52
CA VAL A 86 6.42 -0.91 -8.89
C VAL A 86 5.50 -0.60 -10.06
N SER A 87 5.04 0.64 -10.09
CA SER A 87 4.45 1.26 -11.27
C SER A 87 5.41 2.33 -11.82
N ILE A 88 5.67 2.31 -13.12
CA ILE A 88 6.70 3.13 -13.77
C ILE A 88 6.05 4.28 -14.54
N LYS A 89 6.64 5.47 -14.51
CA LYS A 89 6.17 6.63 -15.26
C LYS A 89 6.36 6.42 -16.77
N PHE A 90 5.35 6.81 -17.55
CA PHE A 90 5.46 6.85 -19.00
C PHE A 90 6.59 7.79 -19.43
N GLY A 91 7.28 7.44 -20.52
CA GLY A 91 8.41 8.21 -21.06
C GLY A 91 9.79 7.75 -20.56
N TYR A 92 9.84 6.89 -19.55
CA TYR A 92 11.09 6.27 -19.09
C TYR A 92 11.31 4.89 -19.73
N LYS A 93 12.57 4.53 -19.98
CA LYS A 93 12.92 3.17 -20.40
C LYS A 93 12.83 2.24 -19.20
N ILE A 94 11.81 1.39 -19.20
CA ILE A 94 11.51 0.46 -18.11
C ILE A 94 12.74 -0.35 -17.68
N LYS A 95 13.52 -0.88 -18.62
CA LYS A 95 14.75 -1.64 -18.32
C LYS A 95 15.76 -0.84 -17.51
N GLU A 96 16.03 0.40 -17.92
CA GLU A 96 17.00 1.27 -17.23
C GLU A 96 16.50 1.65 -15.83
N VAL A 97 15.19 1.89 -15.67
CA VAL A 97 14.58 2.15 -14.36
C VAL A 97 14.69 0.93 -13.45
N CYS A 98 14.39 -0.28 -13.94
CA CYS A 98 14.52 -1.51 -13.16
C CYS A 98 15.97 -1.78 -12.73
N GLU A 99 16.95 -1.57 -13.61
CA GLU A 99 18.37 -1.70 -13.27
C GLU A 99 18.79 -0.71 -12.19
N LYS A 100 18.31 0.54 -12.27
CA LYS A 100 18.53 1.56 -11.23
C LYS A 100 17.91 1.15 -9.90
N ILE A 101 16.67 0.63 -9.91
CA ILE A 101 16.01 0.11 -8.70
C ILE A 101 16.85 -0.99 -8.07
N GLN A 102 17.29 -1.97 -8.84
CA GLN A 102 18.10 -3.09 -8.33
C GLN A 102 19.40 -2.59 -7.70
N ALA A 103 20.11 -1.69 -8.37
CA ALA A 103 21.35 -1.12 -7.86
C ALA A 103 21.12 -0.28 -6.58
N ALA A 104 20.10 0.56 -6.57
CA ALA A 104 19.77 1.43 -5.44
C ALA A 104 19.38 0.61 -4.19
N VAL A 105 18.46 -0.35 -4.35
CA VAL A 105 18.01 -1.22 -3.26
C VAL A 105 19.16 -2.04 -2.71
N LYS A 106 19.95 -2.66 -3.59
CA LYS A 106 21.13 -3.44 -3.18
C LYS A 106 22.11 -2.58 -2.39
N SER A 107 22.53 -1.46 -2.96
CA SER A 107 23.50 -0.58 -2.31
C SER A 107 23.01 -0.08 -0.95
N SER A 108 21.76 0.36 -0.85
CA SER A 108 21.20 0.91 0.39
C SER A 108 21.06 -0.14 1.49
N VAL A 109 20.54 -1.34 1.16
CA VAL A 109 20.37 -2.41 2.15
C VAL A 109 21.73 -2.93 2.62
N GLU A 110 22.66 -3.21 1.71
CA GLU A 110 24.00 -3.70 2.07
C GLU A 110 24.76 -2.66 2.91
N THR A 111 24.71 -1.38 2.55
CA THR A 111 25.42 -0.31 3.26
C THR A 111 24.83 -0.05 4.66
N MET A 112 23.51 -0.10 4.82
CA MET A 112 22.87 0.24 6.10
C MET A 112 22.81 -0.92 7.09
N THR A 113 22.71 -2.16 6.60
CA THR A 113 22.48 -3.34 7.44
C THR A 113 23.69 -4.27 7.52
N GLY A 114 24.62 -4.18 6.57
CA GLY A 114 25.73 -5.13 6.44
C GLY A 114 25.32 -6.52 5.93
N LEU A 115 24.04 -6.71 5.58
CA LEU A 115 23.56 -7.95 4.96
C LEU A 115 23.98 -8.02 3.51
N ARG A 116 24.12 -9.24 2.98
CA ARG A 116 24.39 -9.51 1.58
C ARG A 116 23.08 -9.66 0.81
N VAL A 117 22.84 -8.82 -0.19
CA VAL A 117 21.62 -8.94 -1.00
C VAL A 117 21.86 -9.95 -2.12
N VAL A 118 21.19 -11.10 -2.03
CA VAL A 118 21.34 -12.21 -2.97
C VAL A 118 20.64 -11.87 -4.29
N GLU A 119 19.42 -11.37 -4.20
CA GLU A 119 18.60 -11.02 -5.34
C GLU A 119 17.67 -9.84 -5.06
N VAL A 120 17.41 -9.06 -6.11
CA VAL A 120 16.40 -8.01 -6.13
C VAL A 120 15.51 -8.22 -7.35
N ASN A 121 14.30 -8.72 -7.11
CA ASN A 121 13.32 -9.02 -8.15
C ASN A 121 12.38 -7.82 -8.31
N VAL A 122 12.25 -7.29 -9.53
CA VAL A 122 11.40 -6.13 -9.81
C VAL A 122 10.21 -6.54 -10.66
N PHE A 123 9.02 -6.43 -10.08
CA PHE A 123 7.73 -6.69 -10.70
C PHE A 123 7.10 -5.38 -11.15
N VAL A 124 7.11 -5.14 -12.46
CA VAL A 124 6.44 -3.96 -13.06
C VAL A 124 4.96 -4.27 -13.24
N GLN A 125 4.10 -3.65 -12.42
CA GLN A 125 2.67 -3.93 -12.44
C GLN A 125 1.89 -3.04 -13.40
N SER A 126 2.27 -1.76 -13.52
CA SER A 126 1.58 -0.81 -14.39
C SER A 126 2.48 0.32 -14.87
N VAL A 127 2.01 1.06 -15.88
CA VAL A 127 2.64 2.29 -16.37
C VAL A 127 1.72 3.47 -16.08
N VAL A 128 2.23 4.46 -15.36
CA VAL A 128 1.48 5.67 -14.99
C VAL A 128 1.78 6.77 -15.99
N PHE A 129 0.74 7.28 -16.62
CA PHE A 129 0.82 8.49 -17.41
C PHE A 129 0.63 9.66 -16.46
N GLU A 130 1.65 10.48 -16.26
CA GLU A 130 1.45 11.77 -15.59
C GLU A 130 0.53 12.58 -16.52
N ALA A 131 -0.74 12.70 -16.12
CA ALA A 131 -1.67 13.57 -16.80
C ALA A 131 -1.10 14.98 -16.66
N GLY A 132 -0.52 15.51 -17.75
CA GLY A 132 -0.37 16.95 -17.89
C GLY A 132 -1.71 17.58 -17.55
N GLU A 133 -1.70 18.63 -16.74
CA GLU A 133 -2.89 19.35 -16.28
C GLU A 133 -3.94 19.45 -17.40
N GLY A 134 -5.00 18.65 -17.26
CA GLY A 134 -6.08 18.58 -18.25
C GLY A 134 -6.42 17.16 -18.72
N ASN A 135 -6.96 16.32 -17.84
CA ASN A 135 -8.19 15.54 -18.08
C ASN A 135 -8.51 14.64 -16.88
N SER A 136 -9.27 15.15 -15.92
CA SER A 136 -9.95 14.32 -14.92
C SER A 136 -11.04 13.49 -15.62
N ARG A 137 -10.69 12.31 -16.14
CA ARG A 137 -11.67 11.25 -16.40
C ARG A 137 -11.68 10.27 -15.24
N ALA A 138 -12.17 10.75 -14.10
CA ALA A 138 -12.90 9.87 -13.22
C ALA A 138 -14.20 9.48 -13.95
N PRO A 139 -14.55 8.19 -14.12
CA PRO A 139 -15.91 7.85 -14.47
C PRO A 139 -16.80 8.31 -13.32
N LYS A 140 -17.60 9.35 -13.56
CA LYS A 140 -18.67 9.79 -12.66
C LYS A 140 -19.62 8.60 -12.49
N LYS A 141 -19.53 7.88 -11.37
CA LYS A 141 -20.64 7.05 -10.90
C LYS A 141 -21.79 8.01 -10.63
N GLU A 142 -22.74 8.00 -11.56
CA GLU A 142 -24.03 8.65 -11.46
C GLU A 142 -24.66 8.29 -10.13
N LYS A 143 -24.73 9.25 -9.20
CA LYS A 143 -25.50 9.12 -7.98
C LYS A 143 -26.97 9.22 -8.38
N GLU A 144 -27.61 8.09 -8.58
CA GLU A 144 -29.07 8.01 -8.64
C GLU A 144 -29.61 8.47 -7.27
N LYS A 145 -30.11 9.70 -7.19
CA LYS A 145 -30.81 10.23 -6.01
C LYS A 145 -32.15 9.49 -5.88
N PRO A 146 -32.50 8.90 -4.73
CA PRO A 146 -33.91 8.60 -4.45
C PRO A 146 -34.67 9.92 -4.38
N LYS A 147 -35.73 10.05 -5.19
CA LYS A 147 -36.66 11.18 -5.16
C LYS A 147 -37.35 11.23 -3.80
N GLU A 148 -37.01 12.26 -3.02
CA GLU A 148 -37.79 12.72 -1.87
C GLU A 148 -39.14 13.24 -2.40
N LYS A 149 -40.24 12.62 -1.96
CA LYS A 149 -41.60 13.08 -2.27
C LYS A 149 -41.82 14.42 -1.59
N GLU A 150 -41.81 15.51 -2.36
CA GLU A 150 -42.34 16.79 -1.93
C GLU A 150 -43.79 16.64 -1.47
N ALA A 151 -44.02 17.01 -0.22
CA ALA A 151 -45.34 17.23 0.36
C ALA A 151 -45.99 18.43 -0.33
N GLN A 152 -47.19 18.23 -0.87
CA GLN A 152 -48.00 19.29 -1.46
C GLN A 152 -48.43 20.31 -0.39
N PRO A 153 -48.23 21.62 -0.57
CA PRO A 153 -49.03 22.60 0.16
C PRO A 153 -50.35 22.79 -0.58
N VAL A 154 -51.43 22.20 -0.07
CA VAL A 154 -52.79 22.57 -0.48
C VAL A 154 -53.12 23.92 0.14
N THR A 155 -53.08 24.98 -0.66
CA THR A 155 -53.67 26.26 -0.32
C THR A 155 -55.18 26.08 -0.20
N ALA A 156 -55.71 26.24 1.01
CA ALA A 156 -57.13 26.28 1.29
C ALA A 156 -57.79 27.44 0.52
N GLU A 157 -58.59 27.11 -0.48
CA GLU A 157 -59.54 28.03 -1.08
C GLU A 157 -60.67 28.25 -0.07
N ILE A 158 -60.73 29.46 0.48
CA ILE A 158 -61.79 29.92 1.37
C ILE A 158 -63.01 30.16 0.49
N VAL A 159 -63.94 29.20 0.45
CA VAL A 159 -65.29 29.43 -0.05
C VAL A 159 -66.03 30.28 0.98
N GLU A 160 -66.24 31.55 0.68
CA GLU A 160 -67.20 32.37 1.42
C GLU A 160 -68.61 31.78 1.28
N PRO A 161 -69.35 31.51 2.36
CA PRO A 161 -70.73 31.05 2.25
C PRO A 161 -71.62 32.19 1.76
N GLU A 162 -72.36 31.97 0.66
CA GLU A 162 -73.39 32.89 0.20
C GLU A 162 -74.41 33.16 1.33
N PRO A 163 -74.83 34.42 1.56
CA PRO A 163 -75.78 34.73 2.62
C PRO A 163 -77.15 34.09 2.34
N PRO A 164 -77.86 33.61 3.38
CA PRO A 164 -79.14 32.95 3.21
C PRO A 164 -80.18 33.93 2.64
N ARG A 165 -80.87 33.53 1.57
CA ARG A 165 -82.00 34.28 1.02
C ARG A 165 -83.18 34.20 2.00
N VAL A 166 -83.54 35.33 2.59
CA VAL A 166 -84.81 35.51 3.31
C VAL A 166 -85.91 35.69 2.26
N LYS A 167 -86.98 34.89 2.34
CA LYS A 167 -88.23 35.15 1.62
C LYS A 167 -89.05 36.19 2.37
#